data_AF-A0A5A7NAI8-F1
#
_entry.id   AF-A0A5A7NAI8-F1
#
_cell.length_a   1.000
_cell.length_b   1.000
_cell.length_c   1.000
_cell.angle_alpha   90.00
_cell.angle_beta   90.00
_cell.angle_gamma   90.00
#
_symmetry.space_group_name_H-M   'P 1'
#
loop_
_entity.id
_entity.type
_entity.pdbx_description
1 polymer ?
#
loop_
_entity_poly.entity_id
_entity_poly.type
_entity_poly.pdbx_seq_one_letter_code
_entity_poly.pdbx_strand_id
1 'polypeptide(L)'
;MVVAVLSLAFYGLAAAQDRSPVIAAASDLRFALSDIITTFEKDTGHKVRVSYGSTGQFAQQIRQGAPYQIFMAADEAYIADLHRLGLTMDEGDLYAEGRIVLMVPHGSKLKTDAHLDHLASLLDEKAIAHFAIANPDHAPYGARAKEA
;
A
#
# COMPACT_ATOMS: atom_id res chain seq x y z
N MET A 1 50.22 45.00 2.95
CA MET A 1 48.80 44.59 2.84
C MET A 1 48.70 43.16 3.37
N VAL A 2 48.23 42.99 4.59
CA VAL A 2 48.03 41.66 5.20
C VAL A 2 46.56 41.31 4.99
N VAL A 3 46.28 40.27 4.18
CA VAL A 3 44.92 39.79 3.95
C VAL A 3 44.58 38.79 5.05
N ALA A 4 43.67 39.19 5.94
CA ALA A 4 43.10 38.30 6.95
C ALA A 4 42.05 37.39 6.29
N VAL A 5 42.26 36.08 6.36
CA VAL A 5 41.28 35.08 5.90
C VAL A 5 40.30 34.82 7.02
N LEU A 6 39.09 35.38 6.89
CA LEU A 6 37.96 35.06 7.76
C LEU A 6 37.47 33.65 7.44
N SER A 7 37.71 32.70 8.34
CA SER A 7 37.13 31.36 8.26
C SER A 7 35.70 31.41 8.79
N LEU A 8 34.70 31.41 7.89
CA LEU A 8 33.30 31.26 8.25
C LEU A 8 33.04 29.79 8.63
N ALA A 9 32.88 29.52 9.92
CA ALA A 9 32.38 28.23 10.40
C ALA A 9 30.90 28.08 10.00
N PHE A 10 30.64 27.26 8.98
CA PHE A 10 29.29 26.78 8.69
C PHE A 10 28.87 25.81 9.79
N TYR A 11 28.24 26.33 10.85
CA TYR A 11 27.42 25.52 11.74
C TYR A 11 26.17 25.12 10.97
N GLY A 12 26.24 23.98 10.28
CA GLY A 12 25.04 23.36 9.71
C GLY A 12 24.07 23.04 10.84
N LEU A 13 22.94 23.74 10.89
CA LEU A 13 21.78 23.29 11.65
C LEU A 13 21.44 21.89 11.13
N ALA A 14 21.74 20.86 11.91
CA ALA A 14 21.17 19.54 11.70
C ALA A 14 19.66 19.70 11.90
N ALA A 15 18.92 19.82 10.80
CA ALA A 15 17.47 19.70 10.83
C ALA A 15 17.15 18.38 11.53
N ALA A 16 16.40 18.44 12.63
CA ALA A 16 15.96 17.24 13.32
C ALA A 16 15.21 16.36 12.31
N GLN A 17 15.83 15.25 11.88
CA GLN A 17 15.15 14.31 11.00
C GLN A 17 13.93 13.78 11.75
N ASP A 18 12.77 13.85 11.10
CA ASP A 18 11.55 13.24 11.61
C ASP A 18 11.80 11.72 11.75
N ARG A 19 11.97 11.28 13.00
CA ARG A 19 12.25 9.88 13.36
C ARG A 19 10.96 9.05 13.47
N SER A 20 9.83 9.58 13.04
CA SER A 20 8.56 8.84 13.03
C SER A 20 8.71 7.55 12.20
N PRO A 21 8.22 6.40 12.72
CA PRO A 21 8.25 5.13 12.02
C PRO A 21 7.60 5.22 10.64
N VAL A 22 8.17 4.54 9.66
CA VAL A 22 7.62 4.40 8.30
C VAL A 22 6.84 3.10 8.19
N ILE A 23 5.57 3.24 7.86
CA ILE A 23 4.65 2.15 7.57
C ILE A 23 4.52 2.05 6.05
N ALA A 24 4.85 0.88 5.48
CA ALA A 24 4.43 0.52 4.13
C ALA A 24 3.07 -0.17 4.23
N ALA A 25 2.02 0.45 3.68
CA ALA A 25 0.65 -0.05 3.76
C ALA A 25 0.07 -0.30 2.37
N ALA A 26 -0.57 -1.45 2.18
CA ALA A 26 -1.32 -1.73 0.97
C ALA A 26 -2.37 -0.63 0.69
N SER A 27 -2.55 -0.28 -0.59
CA SER A 27 -3.37 0.88 -1.00
C SER A 27 -4.84 0.79 -0.58
N ASP A 28 -5.37 -0.42 -0.43
CA ASP A 28 -6.73 -0.70 0.06
C ASP A 28 -6.95 -0.23 1.50
N LEU A 29 -5.89 -0.18 2.31
CA LEU A 29 -5.93 0.32 3.68
C LEU A 29 -6.09 1.83 3.80
N ARG A 30 -5.95 2.61 2.71
CA ARG A 30 -5.91 4.08 2.78
C ARG A 30 -7.09 4.69 3.53
N PHE A 31 -8.30 4.14 3.33
CA PHE A 31 -9.50 4.65 3.97
C PHE A 31 -9.55 4.31 5.47
N ALA A 32 -9.26 3.06 5.84
CA ALA A 32 -9.31 2.63 7.23
C ALA A 32 -8.13 3.16 8.06
N LEU A 33 -6.92 3.09 7.52
CA LEU A 33 -5.70 3.41 8.24
C LEU A 33 -5.57 4.91 8.52
N SER A 34 -6.13 5.78 7.67
CA SER A 34 -6.11 7.23 7.91
C SER A 34 -6.84 7.63 9.20
N ASP A 35 -7.99 6.99 9.48
CA ASP A 35 -8.76 7.24 10.71
C ASP A 35 -8.06 6.64 11.94
N ILE A 36 -7.47 5.45 11.78
CA ILE A 36 -6.67 4.79 12.83
C ILE A 36 -5.46 5.65 13.21
N ILE A 37 -4.72 6.17 12.23
CA ILE A 37 -3.56 7.06 12.48
C ILE A 37 -4.04 8.30 13.21
N THR A 38 -5.10 8.96 12.74
CA THR A 38 -5.62 10.18 13.38
C THR A 38 -5.94 9.94 14.86
N THR A 39 -6.52 8.79 15.17
CA THR A 39 -6.85 8.39 16.55
C THR A 39 -5.59 8.07 17.35
N PHE A 40 -4.68 7.28 16.80
CA PHE A 40 -3.39 6.94 17.42
C PHE A 40 -2.58 8.19 17.77
N GLU A 41 -2.48 9.16 16.86
CA GLU A 41 -1.73 10.40 17.08
C GLU A 41 -2.39 11.27 18.15
N LYS A 42 -3.72 11.28 18.22
CA LYS A 42 -4.48 12.01 19.26
C LYS A 42 -4.28 11.39 20.64
N ASP A 43 -4.33 10.07 20.72
CA ASP A 43 -4.32 9.34 21.99
C ASP A 43 -2.91 9.23 22.58
N THR A 44 -1.88 9.12 21.74
CA THR A 44 -0.50 8.90 22.18
C THR A 44 0.41 10.13 22.04
N GLY A 45 0.05 11.08 21.17
CA GLY A 45 0.93 12.17 20.76
C GLY A 45 2.09 11.75 19.84
N HIS A 46 2.24 10.46 19.52
CA HIS A 46 3.26 9.95 18.61
C HIS A 46 2.82 10.09 17.15
N LYS A 47 3.78 10.35 16.26
CA LYS A 47 3.56 10.47 14.82
C LYS A 47 4.03 9.22 14.09
N VAL A 48 3.41 8.93 12.96
CA VAL A 48 3.83 7.89 12.01
C VAL A 48 3.83 8.45 10.60
N ARG A 49 4.68 7.88 9.73
CA ARG A 49 4.70 8.21 8.31
C ARG A 49 4.22 7.00 7.54
N VAL A 50 3.25 7.19 6.65
CA VAL A 50 2.66 6.07 5.89
C VAL A 50 2.87 6.26 4.41
N SER A 51 3.44 5.25 3.77
CA SER A 51 3.50 5.10 2.32
C SER A 51 2.46 4.09 1.88
N TYR A 52 1.58 4.51 0.98
CA TYR A 52 0.57 3.63 0.39
C TYR A 52 1.01 3.19 -0.99
N GLY A 53 0.76 1.92 -1.32
CA GLY A 53 1.23 1.31 -2.55
C GLY A 53 0.84 -0.15 -2.66
N SER A 54 1.34 -0.82 -3.69
CA SER A 54 1.04 -2.22 -3.91
C SER A 54 1.83 -3.13 -2.97
N THR A 55 1.20 -4.17 -2.43
CA THR A 55 1.87 -5.17 -1.58
C THR A 55 3.11 -5.76 -2.24
N GLY A 56 3.03 -6.19 -3.51
CA GLY A 56 4.18 -6.74 -4.23
C GLY A 56 5.31 -5.73 -4.44
N GLN A 57 4.99 -4.46 -4.68
CA GLN A 57 6.01 -3.40 -4.82
C GLN A 57 6.74 -3.15 -3.51
N PHE A 58 6.02 -3.07 -2.39
CA PHE A 58 6.67 -2.92 -1.08
C PHE A 58 7.46 -4.15 -0.68
N ALA A 59 6.95 -5.36 -0.93
CA ALA A 59 7.72 -6.58 -0.70
C ALA A 59 9.03 -6.59 -1.50
N GLN A 60 9.00 -6.15 -2.77
CA GLN A 60 10.21 -5.99 -3.56
C GLN A 60 11.17 -4.96 -2.95
N GLN A 61 10.67 -3.81 -2.50
CA GLN A 61 11.48 -2.79 -1.85
C GLN A 61 12.10 -3.29 -0.54
N ILE A 62 11.36 -4.04 0.28
CA ILE A 62 11.86 -4.65 1.52
C ILE A 62 12.97 -5.65 1.21
N ARG A 63 12.80 -6.49 0.18
CA ARG A 63 13.88 -7.40 -0.30
C ARG A 63 15.13 -6.63 -0.75
N GLN A 64 14.97 -5.40 -1.22
CA GLN A 64 16.05 -4.50 -1.61
C GLN A 64 16.61 -3.66 -0.44
N GLY A 65 16.15 -3.90 0.80
CA GLY A 65 16.63 -3.21 1.99
C GLY A 65 15.95 -1.88 2.30
N ALA A 66 14.75 -1.63 1.74
CA ALA A 66 13.97 -0.46 2.11
C ALA A 66 13.64 -0.48 3.62
N PRO A 67 13.94 0.60 4.36
CA PRO A 67 13.94 0.58 5.82
C PRO A 67 12.54 0.90 6.38
N TYR A 68 11.54 0.09 6.04
CA TYR A 68 10.20 0.16 6.63
C TYR A 68 10.22 -0.43 8.05
N GLN A 69 9.49 0.19 8.98
CA GLN A 69 9.35 -0.30 10.36
C GLN A 69 8.14 -1.22 10.52
N ILE A 70 7.10 -0.99 9.73
CA ILE A 70 5.89 -1.84 9.69
C ILE A 70 5.51 -2.05 8.22
N PHE A 71 5.17 -3.29 7.87
CA PHE A 71 4.62 -3.65 6.56
C PHE A 71 3.23 -4.25 6.73
N MET A 72 2.22 -3.56 6.21
CA MET A 72 0.82 -4.01 6.22
C MET A 72 0.44 -4.46 4.81
N ALA A 73 0.48 -5.78 4.58
CA ALA A 73 0.26 -6.43 3.29
C ALA A 73 -1.21 -6.86 3.11
N ALA A 74 -1.72 -6.77 1.89
CA ALA A 74 -3.06 -7.27 1.54
C ALA A 74 -3.10 -8.78 1.22
N ASP A 75 -1.96 -9.48 1.34
CA ASP A 75 -1.85 -10.92 1.13
C ASP A 75 -0.70 -11.48 1.99
N GLU A 76 -1.04 -12.40 2.88
CA GLU A 76 -0.13 -13.02 3.85
C GLU A 76 1.01 -13.80 3.19
N ALA A 77 0.84 -14.27 1.95
CA ALA A 77 1.90 -14.99 1.23
C ALA A 77 3.16 -14.13 1.07
N TYR A 78 3.02 -12.81 0.95
CA TYR A 78 4.17 -11.91 0.90
C TYR A 78 4.87 -11.79 2.26
N ILE A 79 4.13 -11.82 3.36
CA ILE A 79 4.71 -11.79 4.72
C ILE A 79 5.48 -13.08 4.96
N ALA A 80 4.86 -14.24 4.70
CA ALA A 80 5.48 -15.54 4.85
C ALA A 80 6.78 -15.66 4.01
N ASP A 81 6.76 -15.14 2.78
CA ASP A 81 7.94 -15.18 1.91
C ASP A 81 9.07 -14.26 2.41
N LEU A 82 8.76 -13.06 2.90
CA LEU A 82 9.74 -12.17 3.53
C LEU A 82 10.30 -12.75 4.83
N HIS A 83 9.45 -13.39 5.64
CA HIS A 83 9.87 -14.05 6.87
C HIS A 83 10.83 -15.21 6.59
N ARG A 84 10.52 -16.05 5.61
CA ARG A 84 11.41 -17.13 5.13
C ARG A 84 12.78 -16.63 4.68
N LEU A 85 12.86 -15.40 4.18
CA LEU A 85 14.10 -14.73 3.79
C LEU A 85 14.83 -14.06 4.99
N GLY A 86 14.27 -14.11 6.20
CA GLY A 86 14.83 -13.47 7.39
C GLY A 86 14.72 -11.95 7.37
N LEU A 87 13.77 -11.40 6.60
CA LEU A 87 13.59 -9.95 6.42
C LEU A 87 12.52 -9.34 7.35
N THR A 88 11.84 -10.17 8.14
CA THR A 88 10.86 -9.75 9.15
C THR A 88 11.26 -10.31 10.52
N MET A 89 10.80 -9.67 11.60
CA MET A 89 11.04 -10.14 12.97
C MET A 89 10.18 -11.36 13.33
N ASP A 90 8.99 -11.46 12.73
CA ASP A 90 7.97 -12.47 12.98
C ASP A 90 7.20 -12.81 11.68
N GLU A 91 6.21 -13.69 11.80
CA GLU A 91 5.32 -14.13 10.70
C GLU A 91 4.16 -13.14 10.44
N GLY A 92 4.08 -12.03 11.20
CA GLY A 92 2.98 -11.08 11.16
C GLY A 92 1.69 -11.58 11.82
N ASP A 93 0.71 -10.67 11.88
CA ASP A 93 -0.63 -10.94 12.41
C ASP A 93 -1.69 -10.69 11.34
N LEU A 94 -2.67 -11.58 11.24
CA LEU A 94 -3.86 -11.35 10.44
C LEU A 94 -4.70 -10.24 11.08
N TYR A 95 -4.87 -9.13 10.36
CA TYR A 95 -5.60 -7.96 10.85
C TYR A 95 -6.97 -7.74 10.17
N ALA A 96 -7.17 -8.26 8.95
CA ALA A 96 -8.41 -8.08 8.20
C ALA A 96 -8.56 -9.08 7.05
N GLU A 97 -9.81 -9.35 6.67
CA GLU A 97 -10.15 -10.14 5.47
C GLU A 97 -10.80 -9.24 4.41
N GLY A 98 -10.27 -9.32 3.19
CA GLY A 98 -10.79 -8.61 2.01
C GLY A 98 -11.81 -9.41 1.23
N ARG A 99 -12.66 -8.73 0.45
CA ARG A 99 -13.56 -9.36 -0.54
C ARG A 99 -13.53 -8.60 -1.85
N ILE A 100 -13.49 -9.34 -2.96
CA ILE A 100 -13.62 -8.77 -4.30
C ILE A 100 -15.08 -8.44 -4.57
N VAL A 101 -15.30 -7.29 -5.19
CA VAL A 101 -16.62 -6.81 -5.61
C VAL A 101 -16.55 -6.24 -7.01
N LEU A 102 -17.64 -6.37 -7.76
CA LEU A 102 -17.84 -5.67 -9.02
C LEU A 102 -18.46 -4.30 -8.73
N MET A 103 -17.70 -3.24 -8.98
CA MET A 103 -18.22 -1.88 -8.87
C MET A 103 -18.77 -1.41 -10.22
N VAL A 104 -20.06 -1.05 -10.25
CA VAL A 104 -20.75 -0.62 -11.47
C VAL A 104 -21.18 0.85 -11.33
N PRO A 105 -20.78 1.74 -12.26
CA PRO A 105 -21.18 3.14 -12.21
C PRO A 105 -22.69 3.30 -12.44
N HIS A 106 -23.25 4.33 -11.81
CA HIS A 106 -24.65 4.69 -12.03
C HIS A 106 -24.93 4.94 -13.52
N GLY A 107 -26.06 4.43 -14.01
CA GLY A 107 -26.44 4.54 -15.42
C GLY A 107 -25.78 3.52 -16.35
N SER A 108 -24.92 2.63 -15.85
CA SER A 108 -24.41 1.52 -16.63
C SER A 108 -25.53 0.58 -17.09
N LYS A 109 -25.37 0.03 -18.29
CA LYS A 109 -26.24 -1.05 -18.79
C LYS A 109 -26.00 -2.37 -18.05
N LEU A 110 -24.79 -2.55 -17.52
CA LEU A 110 -24.43 -3.72 -16.71
C LEU A 110 -25.32 -3.78 -15.46
N LYS A 111 -25.96 -4.93 -15.28
CA LYS A 111 -26.67 -5.29 -14.05
C LYS A 111 -25.77 -6.21 -13.26
N THR A 112 -25.62 -5.95 -11.97
CA THR A 112 -24.89 -6.81 -11.07
C THR A 112 -25.73 -8.03 -10.75
N ASP A 113 -25.12 -9.21 -10.87
CA ASP A 113 -25.67 -10.47 -10.42
C ASP A 113 -24.57 -11.24 -9.66
N ALA A 114 -24.96 -12.27 -8.92
CA ALA A 114 -24.04 -12.99 -8.03
C ALA A 114 -23.01 -13.85 -8.79
N HIS A 115 -23.27 -14.18 -10.05
CA HIS A 115 -22.48 -15.09 -10.86
C HIS A 115 -21.70 -14.38 -11.97
N LEU A 116 -21.84 -13.05 -12.08
CA LEU A 116 -21.29 -12.21 -13.14
C LEU A 116 -21.79 -12.59 -14.54
N ASP A 117 -22.95 -13.22 -14.65
CA ASP A 117 -23.51 -13.73 -15.91
C ASP A 117 -23.74 -12.59 -16.91
N HIS A 118 -24.28 -11.46 -16.45
CA HIS A 118 -24.54 -10.33 -17.34
C HIS A 118 -23.24 -9.62 -17.73
N LEU A 119 -22.23 -9.62 -16.87
CA LEU A 119 -20.91 -9.12 -17.23
C LEU A 119 -20.30 -9.99 -18.34
N ALA A 120 -20.36 -11.31 -18.22
CA ALA A 120 -19.87 -12.24 -19.23
C ALA A 120 -20.57 -12.02 -20.58
N SER A 121 -21.91 -11.93 -20.60
CA SER A 121 -22.68 -11.63 -21.82
C SER A 121 -22.23 -10.33 -22.49
N LEU A 122 -22.09 -9.24 -21.72
CA LEU A 122 -21.69 -7.95 -22.28
C LEU A 122 -20.23 -7.93 -22.75
N LEU A 123 -19.34 -8.72 -22.16
CA LEU A 123 -17.96 -8.90 -22.64
C LEU A 123 -17.93 -9.67 -23.97
N ASP A 124 -18.71 -10.75 -24.08
CA ASP A 124 -18.84 -11.56 -25.30
C ASP A 124 -19.43 -10.75 -26.47
N GLU A 125 -20.43 -9.94 -26.17
CA GLU A 125 -21.06 -9.00 -27.12
C GLU A 125 -20.16 -7.79 -27.46
N LYS A 126 -19.00 -7.65 -26.79
CA LYS A 126 -18.13 -6.46 -26.86
C LYS A 126 -18.88 -5.16 -26.55
N ALA A 127 -19.89 -5.24 -25.69
CA ALA A 127 -20.73 -4.13 -25.24
C ALA A 127 -20.11 -3.38 -24.05
N ILE A 128 -19.03 -3.90 -23.46
CA ILE A 128 -18.20 -3.21 -22.47
C ILE A 128 -17.03 -2.52 -23.19
N ALA A 129 -17.05 -1.19 -23.21
CA ALA A 129 -15.97 -0.40 -23.78
C ALA A 129 -14.71 -0.40 -22.90
N HIS A 130 -14.89 -0.41 -21.58
CA HIS A 130 -13.81 -0.37 -20.61
C HIS A 130 -14.13 -1.26 -19.41
N PHE A 131 -13.19 -2.14 -19.07
CA PHE A 131 -13.21 -2.95 -17.86
C PHE A 131 -11.83 -2.83 -17.22
N ALA A 132 -11.79 -2.49 -15.94
CA ALA A 132 -10.54 -2.22 -15.24
C ALA A 132 -10.42 -3.08 -13.99
N ILE A 133 -9.24 -3.66 -13.81
CA ILE A 133 -8.80 -4.31 -12.58
C ILE A 133 -7.46 -3.70 -12.17
N ALA A 134 -7.08 -3.83 -10.89
CA ALA A 134 -5.73 -3.47 -10.47
C ALA A 134 -4.70 -4.38 -11.18
N ASN A 135 -3.47 -3.91 -11.36
CA ASN A 135 -2.44 -4.70 -12.04
C ASN A 135 -2.12 -6.00 -11.26
N PRO A 136 -2.43 -7.19 -11.80
CA PRO A 136 -2.28 -8.47 -11.10
C PRO A 136 -0.83 -8.81 -10.73
N ASP A 137 0.15 -8.25 -11.43
CA ASP A 137 1.57 -8.59 -11.24
C ASP A 137 2.10 -8.16 -9.87
N HIS A 138 1.47 -7.16 -9.25
CA HIS A 138 1.93 -6.63 -7.97
C HIS A 138 0.80 -6.36 -6.97
N ALA A 139 -0.46 -6.23 -7.42
CA ALA A 139 -1.59 -5.93 -6.57
C ALA A 139 -2.38 -7.22 -6.26
N PRO A 140 -2.46 -7.65 -4.99
CA PRO A 140 -3.23 -8.84 -4.62
C PRO A 140 -4.69 -8.79 -5.09
N TYR A 141 -5.38 -7.66 -4.90
CA TYR A 141 -6.76 -7.51 -5.40
C TYR A 141 -6.86 -7.58 -6.93
N GLY A 142 -5.80 -7.22 -7.66
CA GLY A 142 -5.73 -7.41 -9.10
C GLY A 142 -5.64 -8.89 -9.48
N ALA A 143 -4.82 -9.67 -8.76
CA ALA A 143 -4.74 -11.12 -8.92
C ALA A 143 -6.09 -11.79 -8.60
N ARG A 144 -6.72 -11.46 -7.47
CA ARG A 144 -8.04 -12.00 -7.10
C ARG A 144 -9.14 -11.61 -8.08
N ALA A 145 -9.10 -10.40 -8.63
CA ALA A 145 -10.04 -9.97 -9.67
C ALA A 145 -9.83 -10.68 -11.01
N LYS A 146 -8.62 -11.18 -11.31
CA LYS A 146 -8.33 -11.99 -12.49
C LYS A 146 -8.72 -13.46 -12.33
N GLU A 147 -8.70 -13.96 -11.10
CA GLU A 147 -9.09 -15.32 -10.73
C GLU A 147 -10.62 -15.50 -10.68
N ALA A 148 -11.34 -14.44 -10.29
CA ALA A 148 -12.81 -14.40 -10.21
C ALA A 148 -13.47 -14.43 -11.59
#